data_AF-A0A1P8KG70-F1
#
_entry.id   AF-A0A1P8KG70-F1
#
_cell.length_a   1.000
_cell.length_b   1.000
_cell.length_c   1.000
_cell.angle_alpha   90.00
_cell.angle_beta   90.00
_cell.angle_gamma   90.00
#
_symmetry.space_group_name_H-M   'P 1'
#
loop_
_entity.id
_entity.type
_entity.pdbx_description
1 polymer ?
#
loop_
_entity_poly.entity_id
_entity_poly.type
_entity_poly.pdbx_seq_one_letter_code
_entity_poly.pdbx_strand_id
1 'polypeptide(L)'
;MFGIRKNDFTIEAASFNLSNPWNILRIICGAFMFPHAASKFVNGALSVGTVGFFAKAGFAPPEFWVVLAALVEVGTGIALVLGICTRFAALGAAGALLIAVYALQVVKGFGWTWNTGGYEYPVFWGIVCITVAMNEFKRVNGSK
;
A
#
# COMPACT_ATOMS: atom_id res chain seq x y z
N MET A 1 19.42 -15.76 -5.06
CA MET A 1 19.21 -14.36 -4.64
C MET A 1 17.87 -13.91 -5.22
N PHE A 2 16.97 -13.32 -4.44
CA PHE A 2 15.55 -13.03 -4.75
C PHE A 2 15.28 -12.06 -5.93
N GLY A 3 16.20 -11.97 -6.90
CA GLY A 3 16.13 -11.08 -8.04
C GLY A 3 16.38 -9.61 -7.69
N ILE A 4 16.84 -9.28 -6.48
CA ILE A 4 17.23 -7.93 -6.07
C ILE A 4 18.48 -7.50 -6.86
N ARG A 5 18.45 -6.28 -7.41
CA ARG A 5 19.48 -5.67 -8.25
C ARG A 5 19.82 -4.28 -7.72
N LYS A 6 20.98 -3.76 -8.15
CA LYS A 6 21.39 -2.38 -7.84
C LYS A 6 20.33 -1.36 -8.25
N ASN A 7 19.69 -1.57 -9.40
CA ASN A 7 18.67 -0.67 -9.93
C ASN A 7 17.40 -0.60 -9.07
N ASP A 8 17.15 -1.57 -8.20
CA ASP A 8 16.03 -1.47 -7.25
C ASP A 8 16.22 -0.34 -6.23
N PHE A 9 17.45 0.16 -6.08
CA PHE A 9 17.80 1.21 -5.12
C PHE A 9 18.23 2.52 -5.79
N THR A 10 17.94 2.68 -7.08
CA THR A 10 18.26 3.89 -7.84
C THR A 10 17.01 4.51 -8.41
N ILE A 11 16.87 5.82 -8.27
CA ILE A 11 15.79 6.58 -8.88
C ILE A 11 16.18 6.86 -10.34
N GLU A 12 15.41 6.34 -11.28
CA GLU A 12 15.66 6.47 -12.72
C GLU A 12 14.63 7.42 -13.36
N ALA A 13 15.06 8.30 -14.27
CA ALA A 13 14.13 9.18 -15.00
C ALA A 13 13.07 8.38 -15.78
N ALA A 14 13.41 7.20 -16.28
CA ALA A 14 12.50 6.29 -16.98
C ALA A 14 11.31 5.84 -16.11
N SER A 15 11.46 5.80 -14.78
CA SER A 15 10.38 5.47 -13.85
C SER A 15 9.27 6.53 -13.83
N PHE A 16 9.54 7.74 -14.32
CA PHE A 16 8.57 8.85 -14.37
C PHE A 16 8.08 9.14 -15.80
N ASN A 17 8.39 8.28 -16.77
CA ASN A 17 7.83 8.39 -18.11
C ASN A 17 6.32 8.08 -18.07
N LEU A 18 5.49 9.12 -18.16
CA LEU A 18 4.02 9.01 -18.09
C LEU A 18 3.41 8.41 -19.37
N SER A 19 4.17 8.28 -20.45
CA SER A 19 3.72 7.51 -21.62
C SER A 19 3.69 6.01 -21.35
N ASN A 20 4.32 5.54 -20.26
CA ASN A 20 4.20 4.16 -19.80
C ASN A 20 3.08 4.05 -18.75
N PRO A 21 1.95 3.37 -19.05
CA PRO A 21 0.82 3.28 -18.12
C PRO A 21 1.17 2.56 -16.80
N TRP A 22 2.15 1.67 -16.80
CA TRP A 22 2.61 1.01 -15.57
C TRP A 22 3.24 2.00 -14.58
N ASN A 23 3.91 3.04 -15.07
CA ASN A 23 4.45 4.09 -14.21
C ASN A 23 3.30 4.89 -13.57
N ILE A 24 2.24 5.19 -14.32
CA ILE A 24 1.07 5.89 -13.79
C ILE A 24 0.42 5.06 -12.68
N LEU A 25 0.11 3.78 -12.95
CA LEU A 25 -0.51 2.89 -11.96
C LEU A 25 0.36 2.75 -10.71
N ARG A 26 1.66 2.51 -10.90
CA ARG A 26 2.64 2.41 -9.80
C ARG A 26 2.65 3.68 -8.94
N ILE A 27 2.74 4.86 -9.56
CA ILE A 27 2.79 6.15 -8.87
C ILE A 27 1.49 6.39 -8.11
N ILE A 28 0.32 6.17 -8.71
CA ILE A 28 -0.97 6.37 -8.06
C ILE A 28 -1.16 5.39 -6.89
N CYS A 29 -0.79 4.12 -7.07
CA CYS A 29 -0.81 3.14 -6.00
C CYS A 29 0.09 3.54 -4.81
N GLY A 30 1.21 4.22 -5.06
CA GLY A 30 2.03 4.77 -3.99
C GLY A 30 1.43 6.03 -3.36
N ALA A 31 1.04 6.99 -4.20
CA ALA A 31 0.57 8.30 -3.76
C ALA A 31 -0.67 8.23 -2.88
N PHE A 32 -1.59 7.30 -3.17
CA PHE A 32 -2.82 7.15 -2.39
C PHE A 32 -2.61 6.54 -1.01
N MET A 33 -1.42 6.00 -0.70
CA MET A 33 -1.09 5.60 0.67
C MET A 33 -0.94 6.81 1.60
N PHE A 34 -0.52 7.98 1.09
CA PHE A 34 -0.24 9.13 1.95
C PHE A 34 -1.48 9.70 2.65
N PRO A 35 -2.64 9.90 2.00
CA PRO A 35 -3.85 10.31 2.71
C PRO A 35 -4.28 9.32 3.80
N HIS A 36 -4.11 8.01 3.56
CA HIS A 36 -4.46 6.96 4.53
C HIS A 36 -3.52 6.94 5.73
N ALA A 37 -2.23 7.21 5.51
CA ALA A 37 -1.27 7.38 6.59
C ALA A 37 -1.54 8.67 7.37
N ALA A 38 -1.79 9.77 6.66
CA ALA A 38 -2.08 11.07 7.27
C ALA A 38 -3.33 11.02 8.17
N SER A 39 -4.40 10.33 7.74
CA SER A 39 -5.63 10.21 8.53
C SER A 39 -5.47 9.44 9.85
N LYS A 40 -4.33 8.76 10.06
CA LYS A 40 -4.00 8.11 11.35
C LYS A 40 -3.57 9.12 12.41
N PHE A 41 -3.25 10.35 12.01
CA PHE A 41 -2.81 11.41 12.91
C PHE A 41 -3.76 12.60 12.85
N VAL A 42 -4.11 13.14 14.02
CA VAL A 42 -4.95 14.34 14.18
C VAL A 42 -4.30 15.22 15.24
N ASN A 43 -4.09 16.50 14.94
CA ASN A 43 -3.45 17.46 15.85
C ASN A 43 -2.09 16.99 16.43
N GLY A 44 -1.30 16.26 15.63
CA GLY A 44 0.01 15.75 16.03
C GLY A 44 0.01 14.50 16.92
N ALA A 45 -1.17 13.94 17.23
CA ALA A 45 -1.32 12.69 17.98
C ALA A 45 -2.02 11.62 17.13
N LEU A 46 -2.02 10.36 17.60
CA LEU A 46 -2.80 9.30 16.96
C LEU A 46 -4.30 9.62 17.05
N SER A 47 -5.02 9.40 15.95
CA SER A 47 -6.47 9.53 15.89
C SER A 47 -7.13 8.53 16.85
N VAL A 48 -7.87 9.05 17.84
CA VAL A 48 -8.62 8.24 18.81
C VAL A 48 -9.59 7.29 18.10
N GLY A 49 -10.24 7.76 17.03
CA GLY A 49 -11.15 6.94 16.23
C GLY A 49 -10.43 5.78 15.53
N THR A 50 -9.23 6.04 15.00
CA THR A 50 -8.43 5.01 14.33
C THR A 50 -7.87 3.99 15.31
N VAL A 51 -7.35 4.43 16.45
CA VAL A 51 -6.90 3.53 17.54
C VAL A 51 -8.07 2.65 18.01
N GLY A 52 -9.24 3.24 18.22
CA GLY A 52 -10.45 2.49 18.58
C GLY A 52 -10.90 1.48 17.50
N PHE A 53 -10.76 1.82 16.21
CA PHE A 53 -11.04 0.88 15.12
C PHE A 53 -10.07 -0.31 15.13
N PHE A 54 -8.77 -0.06 15.31
CA PHE A 54 -7.75 -1.11 15.38
C PHE A 54 -7.97 -2.02 16.61
N ALA A 55 -8.34 -1.46 17.75
CA ALA A 55 -8.69 -2.24 18.94
C ALA A 55 -9.89 -3.17 18.67
N LYS A 56 -10.96 -2.65 18.04
CA LYS A 56 -12.13 -3.44 17.64
C LYS A 56 -11.79 -4.53 16.61
N ALA A 57 -10.80 -4.28 15.76
CA ALA A 57 -10.31 -5.25 14.79
C ALA A 57 -9.40 -6.33 15.41
N GLY A 58 -9.16 -6.29 16.73
CA GLY A 58 -8.39 -7.30 17.47
C GLY A 58 -6.88 -7.03 17.52
N PHE A 59 -6.42 -5.86 17.09
CA PHE A 59 -5.01 -5.50 17.15
C PHE A 59 -4.63 -4.97 18.53
N ALA A 60 -3.77 -5.70 19.24
CA ALA A 60 -3.26 -5.34 20.56
C ALA A 60 -1.71 -5.31 20.59
N PRO A 61 -1.08 -4.27 21.16
CA PRO A 61 -1.67 -2.98 21.56
C PRO A 61 -2.02 -2.12 20.32
N PRO A 62 -3.21 -1.49 20.25
CA PRO A 62 -3.72 -0.88 19.01
C PRO A 62 -2.85 0.27 18.50
N GLU A 63 -2.24 1.06 19.39
CA GLU A 63 -1.38 2.18 19.04
C GLU A 63 -0.15 1.73 18.23
N PHE A 64 0.46 0.61 18.63
CA PHE A 64 1.59 0.02 17.90
C PHE A 64 1.19 -0.33 16.47
N TRP A 65 0.03 -0.96 16.29
CA TRP A 65 -0.44 -1.38 14.97
C TRP A 65 -0.85 -0.20 14.09
N VAL A 66 -1.40 0.88 14.67
CA VAL A 66 -1.67 2.11 13.92
C VAL A 66 -0.38 2.74 13.41
N VAL A 67 0.66 2.83 14.26
CA VAL A 67 1.97 3.36 13.85
C VAL A 67 2.62 2.45 12.79
N LEU A 68 2.57 1.13 12.98
CA LEU A 68 3.10 0.19 12.01
C LEU A 68 2.40 0.31 10.65
N ALA A 69 1.06 0.41 10.64
CA ALA A 69 0.31 0.63 9.42
C ALA A 69 0.71 1.94 8.72
N ALA A 70 0.88 3.03 9.47
CA ALA A 70 1.36 4.30 8.92
C ALA A 70 2.77 4.17 8.31
N LEU A 71 3.70 3.48 8.99
CA LEU A 71 5.05 3.26 8.48
C LEU A 71 5.06 2.43 7.19
N VAL A 72 4.23 1.38 7.12
CA VAL A 72 4.09 0.56 5.91
C VAL A 72 3.49 1.37 4.77
N GLU A 73 2.42 2.14 5.01
CA GLU A 73 1.78 2.98 4.00
C GLU A 73 2.74 4.06 3.47
N VAL A 74 3.45 4.76 4.36
CA VAL A 74 4.44 5.77 3.95
C VAL A 74 5.63 5.14 3.24
N GLY A 75 6.18 4.06 3.78
CA GLY A 75 7.34 3.38 3.20
C GLY A 75 7.04 2.80 1.82
N THR A 76 5.92 2.08 1.67
CA THR A 76 5.47 1.56 0.38
C THR A 76 5.05 2.69 -0.56
N GLY A 77 4.40 3.74 -0.06
CA GLY A 77 4.04 4.94 -0.81
C GLY A 77 5.25 5.63 -1.44
N ILE A 78 6.28 5.91 -0.64
CA ILE A 78 7.54 6.52 -1.11
C ILE A 78 8.22 5.61 -2.13
N ALA A 79 8.39 4.33 -1.80
CA ALA A 79 9.05 3.37 -2.68
C ALA A 79 8.32 3.23 -4.03
N LEU A 80 6.99 3.14 -4.00
CA LEU A 80 6.14 3.08 -5.18
C LEU A 80 6.05 4.39 -5.95
N VAL A 81 6.22 5.55 -5.35
CA VAL A 81 6.29 6.81 -6.12
C VAL A 81 7.66 6.95 -6.78
N LEU A 82 8.73 6.67 -6.04
CA LEU A 82 10.11 6.87 -6.51
C LEU A 82 10.66 5.75 -7.40
N GLY A 83 10.01 4.59 -7.44
CA GLY A 83 10.40 3.47 -8.30
C GLY A 83 11.42 2.55 -7.65
N ILE A 84 11.52 2.62 -6.32
CA ILE A 84 12.48 1.90 -5.50
C ILE A 84 11.85 0.58 -5.08
N CYS A 85 12.57 -0.53 -5.27
CA CYS A 85 12.15 -1.87 -4.89
C CYS A 85 10.70 -2.20 -5.30
N THR A 86 10.25 -1.70 -6.46
CA THR A 86 8.82 -1.63 -6.83
C THR A 86 8.09 -2.96 -6.67
N ARG A 87 8.75 -4.08 -7.01
CA ARG A 87 8.22 -5.44 -6.86
C ARG A 87 7.77 -5.74 -5.43
N PHE A 88 8.64 -5.45 -4.47
CA PHE A 88 8.40 -5.74 -3.06
C PHE A 88 7.55 -4.65 -2.41
N ALA A 89 7.73 -3.39 -2.79
CA ALA A 89 6.90 -2.28 -2.32
C ALA A 89 5.42 -2.48 -2.70
N ALA A 90 5.16 -2.92 -3.93
CA ALA A 90 3.81 -3.22 -4.40
C ALA A 90 3.18 -4.42 -3.66
N LEU A 91 3.97 -5.47 -3.38
CA LEU A 91 3.50 -6.58 -2.55
C LEU A 91 3.23 -6.16 -1.11
N GLY A 92 4.06 -5.29 -0.53
CA GLY A 92 3.85 -4.72 0.80
C GLY A 92 2.57 -3.88 0.88
N ALA A 93 2.33 -3.03 -0.13
CA ALA A 93 1.10 -2.26 -0.27
C ALA A 93 -0.13 -3.16 -0.39
N ALA A 94 -0.07 -4.20 -1.23
CA ALA A 94 -1.15 -5.18 -1.34
C ALA A 94 -1.42 -5.91 -0.02
N GLY A 95 -0.37 -6.26 0.73
CA GLY A 95 -0.49 -6.86 2.06
C GLY A 95 -1.17 -5.92 3.06
N ALA A 96 -0.79 -4.64 3.08
CA ALA A 96 -1.45 -3.64 3.94
C ALA A 96 -2.96 -3.51 3.62
N LEU A 97 -3.31 -3.50 2.33
CA LEU A 97 -4.70 -3.45 1.88
C LEU A 97 -5.48 -4.73 2.23
N LEU A 98 -4.84 -5.90 2.18
CA LEU A 98 -5.44 -7.15 2.63
C LEU A 98 -5.75 -7.12 4.13
N ILE A 99 -4.83 -6.59 4.94
CA ILE A 99 -5.04 -6.39 6.38
C ILE A 99 -6.19 -5.39 6.61
N ALA A 100 -6.30 -4.34 5.79
CA ALA A 100 -7.43 -3.42 5.85
C ALA A 100 -8.77 -4.10 5.56
N VAL A 101 -8.85 -4.98 4.55
CA VAL A 101 -10.04 -5.81 4.26
C VAL A 101 -10.38 -6.70 5.45
N TYR A 102 -9.39 -7.36 6.04
CA TYR A 102 -9.57 -8.16 7.25
C TYR A 102 -10.15 -7.32 8.41
N ALA A 103 -9.56 -6.16 8.68
CA ALA A 103 -10.02 -5.28 9.75
C ALA A 103 -11.46 -4.80 9.53
N LEU A 104 -11.82 -4.45 8.30
CA LEU A 104 -13.20 -4.10 7.94
C LEU A 104 -14.16 -5.27 8.17
N GLN A 105 -13.79 -6.49 7.78
CA GLN A 105 -14.59 -7.70 7.99
C GLN A 105 -14.82 -8.01 9.47
N VAL A 106 -13.79 -7.85 10.31
CA VAL A 106 -13.92 -8.08 11.75
C VAL A 106 -14.82 -7.04 12.40
N VAL A 107 -14.65 -5.76 12.05
CA VAL A 107 -15.36 -4.67 12.74
C VAL A 107 -16.78 -4.46 12.24
N LYS A 108 -17.03 -4.63 10.93
CA LYS A 108 -18.31 -4.30 10.30
C LYS A 108 -19.07 -5.51 9.76
N GLY A 109 -18.45 -6.69 9.66
CA GLY A 109 -18.98 -7.80 8.89
C GLY A 109 -18.93 -7.53 7.38
N PHE A 110 -19.52 -8.43 6.58
CA PHE A 110 -19.46 -8.34 5.13
C PHE A 110 -20.13 -7.07 4.59
N GLY A 111 -19.37 -6.28 3.84
CA GLY A 111 -19.86 -5.16 3.05
C GLY A 111 -18.99 -4.97 1.82
N TRP A 112 -19.56 -5.03 0.63
CA TRP A 112 -18.80 -4.90 -0.62
C TRP A 112 -18.62 -3.44 -1.03
N THR A 113 -19.72 -2.69 -1.15
CA THR A 113 -19.76 -1.37 -1.78
C THR A 113 -18.90 -0.33 -1.06
N TRP A 114 -18.13 0.43 -1.83
CA TRP A 114 -17.20 1.41 -1.27
C TRP A 114 -17.88 2.54 -0.49
N ASN A 115 -19.04 3.01 -0.96
CA ASN A 115 -19.74 4.16 -0.39
C ASN A 115 -20.38 3.85 0.98
N THR A 116 -20.46 2.57 1.35
CA THR A 116 -20.86 2.11 2.69
C THR A 116 -19.65 1.70 3.54
N GLY A 117 -18.43 1.95 3.05
CA GLY A 117 -17.17 1.58 3.71
C GLY A 117 -16.86 0.09 3.63
N GLY A 118 -17.20 -0.56 2.51
CA GLY A 118 -16.93 -1.95 2.20
C GLY A 118 -15.57 -2.21 1.52
N TYR A 119 -15.40 -3.43 0.99
CA TYR A 119 -14.11 -3.96 0.51
C TYR A 119 -13.72 -3.58 -0.91
N GLU A 120 -14.66 -3.08 -1.71
CA GLU A 120 -14.49 -2.86 -3.14
C GLU A 120 -13.20 -2.09 -3.49
N TYR A 121 -12.94 -0.94 -2.86
CA TYR A 121 -11.72 -0.18 -3.09
C TYR A 121 -10.43 -0.87 -2.65
N PRO A 122 -10.27 -1.33 -1.39
CA PRO A 122 -9.02 -1.96 -0.98
C PRO A 122 -8.75 -3.28 -1.73
N VAL A 123 -9.78 -4.02 -2.13
CA VAL A 123 -9.62 -5.22 -2.97
C VAL A 123 -9.15 -4.84 -4.37
N PHE A 124 -9.83 -3.89 -5.03
CA PHE A 124 -9.43 -3.42 -6.36
C PHE A 124 -7.99 -2.90 -6.34
N TRP A 125 -7.67 -2.01 -5.40
CA TRP A 125 -6.35 -1.42 -5.27
C TRP A 125 -5.29 -2.49 -4.96
N GLY A 126 -5.59 -3.46 -4.10
CA GLY A 126 -4.70 -4.59 -3.82
C GLY A 126 -4.36 -5.40 -5.07
N ILE A 127 -5.35 -5.68 -5.91
CA ILE A 127 -5.16 -6.37 -7.21
C ILE A 127 -4.29 -5.53 -8.16
N VAL A 128 -4.51 -4.22 -8.22
CA VAL A 128 -3.67 -3.32 -9.03
C VAL A 128 -2.22 -3.35 -8.53
N CYS A 129 -1.99 -3.29 -7.22
CA CYS A 129 -0.66 -3.44 -6.63
C CYS A 129 -0.01 -4.79 -7.00
N ILE A 130 -0.74 -5.90 -6.93
CA ILE A 130 -0.23 -7.22 -7.36
C ILE A 130 0.14 -7.20 -8.84
N THR A 131 -0.67 -6.55 -9.69
CA THR A 131 -0.41 -6.47 -11.12
C THR A 131 0.85 -5.63 -11.41
N VAL A 132 1.04 -4.52 -10.69
CA VAL A 132 2.28 -3.72 -10.74
C VAL A 132 3.48 -4.58 -10.33
N ALA A 133 3.37 -5.36 -9.24
CA ALA A 133 4.43 -6.26 -8.81
C ALA A 133 4.78 -7.29 -9.90
N MET A 134 3.77 -7.94 -10.48
CA MET A 134 3.93 -8.93 -11.55
C MET A 134 4.62 -8.33 -12.79
N ASN A 135 4.22 -7.12 -13.21
CA ASN A 135 4.85 -6.42 -14.32
C ASN A 135 6.35 -6.19 -14.05
N GLU A 136 6.69 -5.71 -12.85
CA GLU A 136 8.08 -5.44 -12.49
C GLU A 136 8.92 -6.72 -12.34
N PHE A 137 8.35 -7.82 -11.85
CA PHE A 137 9.04 -9.11 -11.86
C PHE A 137 9.34 -9.57 -13.29
N LYS A 138 8.40 -9.40 -14.24
CA LYS A 138 8.63 -9.71 -15.65
C LYS A 138 9.71 -8.82 -16.26
N ARG A 139 9.65 -7.50 -16.04
CA ARG A 139 10.66 -6.54 -16.54
C ARG A 139 12.07 -6.91 -16.09
N VAL A 140 12.22 -7.27 -14.82
CA VAL A 140 13.52 -7.65 -14.26
C VAL A 140 13.96 -9.01 -14.81
N ASN A 141 13.10 -10.03 -14.80
CA ASN A 141 13.48 -11.38 -15.25
C ASN A 141 13.70 -11.49 -16.77
N GLY A 142 13.01 -10.68 -17.56
CA GLY A 142 13.13 -10.64 -19.03
C GLY A 142 14.27 -9.77 -19.56
N SER A 143 14.99 -9.04 -18.69
CA SER A 143 16.19 -8.28 -19.07
C SER A 143 17.48 -9.11 -18.96
N LYS A 144 17.37 -10.44 -18.97
CA LYS A 144 18.50 -11.37 -19.08
C LYS A 144 18.73 -11.68 -20.55
#